data_AF-A0A940FWR5-F1
#
_entry.id   AF-A0A940FWR5-F1
#
_cell.length_a   1.000
_cell.length_b   1.000
_cell.length_c   1.000
_cell.angle_alpha   90.00
_cell.angle_beta   90.00
_cell.angle_gamma   90.00
#
_symmetry.space_group_name_H-M   'P 1'
#
loop_
_entity.id
_entity.type
_entity.pdbx_description
1 polymer ?
#
loop_
_entity_poly.entity_id
_entity_poly.type
_entity_poly.pdbx_seq_one_letter_code
_entity_poly.pdbx_strand_id
1 'polypeptide(L)'
;NHTPELTGHNVNIPWFVSRGYLIFEPDFYYKPGKTYQSIVDAVNGAAKKLEEIPYVDTKRMGAQGQSFGGYATNVIATGTTVFKAACEMAGPTDIISEYGSIRFGGSSNQMSADIGQRNLRVFPWEHPEVFIENSPVFHVGRMKTPLLICHNQNDGGILYPQAIELFMAMRRAGKPGWLLEYDKEDHALYEERNQIDFTLRVEQFFGHYLKGAPAPVWMTKGIAVKDKTTVSGFSLDAAGVCSPSCEVCRQLSATGRK
;
A
#
# COMPACT_ATOMS: atom_id res chain seq x y z
N ASN A 1 -23.83 -19.74 12.49
CA ASN A 1 -22.55 -19.70 11.75
C ASN A 1 -22.38 -18.34 11.14
N HIS A 2 -21.59 -17.46 11.76
CA HIS A 2 -21.26 -16.15 11.17
C HIS A 2 -19.80 -16.22 10.71
N THR A 3 -19.60 -16.52 9.42
CA THR A 3 -18.30 -16.38 8.78
C THR A 3 -18.06 -14.88 8.53
N PRO A 4 -16.92 -14.30 8.95
CA PRO A 4 -16.59 -12.92 8.62
C PRO A 4 -16.65 -12.67 7.11
N GLU A 5 -17.05 -11.48 6.71
CA GLU A 5 -16.98 -11.04 5.32
C GLU A 5 -15.52 -11.03 4.82
N LEU A 6 -15.35 -11.12 3.50
CA LEU A 6 -14.03 -11.09 2.87
C LEU A 6 -13.52 -9.65 2.71
N THR A 7 -12.20 -9.49 2.60
CA THR A 7 -11.57 -8.20 2.32
C THR A 7 -11.76 -7.88 0.83
N GLY A 8 -12.70 -6.99 0.52
CA GLY A 8 -12.90 -6.46 -0.84
C GLY A 8 -12.17 -5.14 -1.12
N HIS A 9 -11.70 -4.45 -0.07
CA HIS A 9 -10.97 -3.18 -0.18
C HIS A 9 -10.09 -2.91 1.06
N ASN A 10 -10.69 -2.54 2.18
CA ASN A 10 -10.05 -2.37 3.48
C ASN A 10 -10.04 -3.70 4.22
N VAL A 11 -9.07 -3.89 5.11
CA VAL A 11 -9.01 -5.09 5.97
C VAL A 11 -10.35 -5.37 6.62
N ASN A 12 -10.79 -6.63 6.55
CA ASN A 12 -11.98 -7.05 7.27
C ASN A 12 -11.70 -7.04 8.79
N ILE A 13 -12.31 -6.10 9.52
CA ILE A 13 -12.03 -5.89 10.95
C ILE A 13 -12.26 -7.19 11.76
N PRO A 14 -13.41 -7.89 11.67
CA PRO A 14 -13.60 -9.16 12.38
C PRO A 14 -12.57 -10.25 12.04
N TRP A 15 -12.14 -10.34 10.78
CA TRP A 15 -11.13 -11.31 10.34
C TRP A 15 -9.79 -11.12 11.06
N PHE A 16 -9.33 -9.87 11.15
CA PHE A 16 -8.06 -9.55 11.80
C PHE A 16 -8.16 -9.58 13.34
N VAL A 17 -9.25 -9.07 13.92
CA VAL A 17 -9.46 -9.14 15.38
C VAL A 17 -9.51 -10.59 15.86
N SER A 18 -10.21 -11.48 15.16
CA SER A 18 -10.24 -12.93 15.49
C SER A 18 -8.88 -13.63 15.37
N ARG A 19 -7.88 -12.98 14.75
CA ARG A 19 -6.49 -13.47 14.60
C ARG A 19 -5.49 -12.79 15.52
N GLY A 20 -5.98 -12.03 16.50
CA GLY A 20 -5.19 -11.40 17.54
C GLY A 20 -4.54 -10.08 17.12
N TYR A 21 -5.12 -9.37 16.15
CA TYR A 21 -4.74 -8.00 15.83
C TYR A 21 -5.62 -7.01 16.58
N LEU A 22 -5.03 -5.86 16.95
CA LEU A 22 -5.78 -4.67 17.32
C LEU A 22 -5.99 -3.83 16.05
N ILE A 23 -7.18 -3.24 15.90
CA ILE A 23 -7.51 -2.36 14.77
C ILE A 23 -7.72 -0.95 15.31
N PHE A 24 -7.09 0.02 14.66
CA PHE A 24 -7.15 1.43 15.01
C PHE A 24 -7.36 2.24 13.72
N GLU A 25 -8.44 3.02 13.68
CA GLU A 25 -8.83 3.85 12.54
C GLU A 25 -8.75 5.33 12.95
N PRO A 26 -7.62 6.01 12.73
CA PRO A 26 -7.48 7.42 13.07
C PRO A 26 -8.18 8.33 12.06
N ASP A 27 -8.79 9.39 12.56
CA ASP A 27 -9.15 10.53 11.74
C ASP A 27 -7.93 11.43 11.49
N PHE A 28 -7.87 11.98 10.28
CA PHE A 28 -6.79 12.87 9.86
C PHE A 28 -7.27 14.31 9.73
N TYR A 29 -6.44 15.25 10.20
CA TYR A 29 -6.64 16.68 9.95
C TYR A 29 -5.62 17.18 8.93
N TYR A 30 -6.12 17.66 7.79
CA TYR A 30 -5.29 18.06 6.65
C TYR A 30 -5.08 19.56 6.57
N LYS A 31 -3.82 19.99 6.48
CA LYS A 31 -3.47 21.37 6.16
C LYS A 31 -3.42 21.53 4.63
N PRO A 32 -4.00 22.61 4.05
CA PRO A 32 -3.92 22.85 2.62
C PRO A 32 -2.47 22.83 2.10
N GLY A 33 -2.24 22.19 0.96
CA GLY A 33 -0.92 22.02 0.34
C GLY A 33 0.03 21.05 1.07
N LYS A 34 -0.36 20.52 2.24
CA LYS A 34 0.52 19.74 3.12
C LYS A 34 -0.07 18.39 3.52
N THR A 35 -0.89 17.80 2.66
CA THR A 35 -1.62 16.55 2.94
C THR A 35 -0.67 15.40 3.29
N TYR A 36 0.45 15.27 2.57
CA TYR A 36 1.51 14.30 2.91
C TYR A 36 2.02 14.49 4.34
N GLN A 37 2.44 15.72 4.68
CA GLN A 37 2.98 16.01 6.02
C GLN A 37 1.91 15.83 7.10
N SER A 38 0.66 16.20 6.83
CA SER A 38 -0.46 16.00 7.77
C SER A 38 -0.67 14.53 8.12
N ILE A 39 -0.54 13.61 7.15
CA ILE A 39 -0.62 12.16 7.41
C ILE A 39 0.55 11.71 8.26
N VAL A 40 1.78 12.11 7.90
CA VAL A 40 3.00 11.79 8.67
C VAL A 40 2.87 12.24 10.13
N ASP A 41 2.44 13.48 10.36
CA ASP A 41 2.29 14.05 11.70
C ASP A 41 1.23 13.29 12.50
N ALA A 42 0.08 13.01 11.88
CA ALA A 42 -1.04 12.34 12.54
C ALA A 42 -0.69 10.90 12.94
N VAL A 43 -0.09 10.10 12.06
CA VAL A 43 0.25 8.71 12.40
C VAL A 43 1.39 8.61 13.41
N ASN A 44 2.36 9.52 13.38
CA ASN A 44 3.41 9.57 14.40
C ASN A 44 2.85 9.99 15.76
N GLY A 45 1.92 10.96 15.78
CA GLY A 45 1.21 11.35 17.00
C GLY A 45 0.35 10.23 17.56
N ALA A 46 -0.38 9.52 16.70
CA ALA A 46 -1.18 8.36 17.07
C ALA A 46 -0.31 7.22 17.62
N ALA A 47 0.79 6.87 16.95
CA ALA A 47 1.75 5.87 17.41
C ALA A 47 2.25 6.19 18.82
N LYS A 48 2.65 7.44 19.08
CA LYS A 48 3.08 7.89 20.42
C LYS A 48 2.00 7.72 21.48
N LYS A 49 0.72 7.95 21.12
CA LYS A 49 -0.40 7.73 22.05
C LYS A 49 -0.71 6.26 22.27
N LEU A 50 -0.56 5.44 21.24
CA LEU A 50 -0.70 3.99 21.36
C LEU A 50 0.39 3.37 22.24
N GLU A 51 1.61 3.93 22.29
CA GLU A 51 2.67 3.50 23.23
C GLU A 51 2.27 3.63 24.71
N GLU A 52 1.34 4.52 25.05
CA GLU A 52 0.85 4.71 26.42
C GLU A 52 -0.13 3.58 26.83
N ILE A 53 -0.57 2.72 25.90
CA ILE A 53 -1.55 1.65 26.13
C ILE A 53 -0.82 0.30 26.35
N PRO A 54 -0.87 -0.31 27.56
CA PRO A 54 -0.01 -1.44 27.93
C PRO A 54 -0.11 -2.71 27.07
N TYR A 55 -1.24 -2.91 26.39
CA TYR A 55 -1.50 -4.08 25.55
C TYR A 55 -1.28 -3.83 24.05
N VAL A 56 -0.80 -2.63 23.66
CA VAL A 56 -0.45 -2.32 22.27
C VAL A 56 1.06 -2.50 22.06
N ASP A 57 1.45 -3.38 21.16
CA ASP A 57 2.85 -3.52 20.72
C ASP A 57 3.13 -2.61 19.51
N THR A 58 3.63 -1.41 19.78
CA THR A 58 3.94 -0.42 18.73
C THR A 58 5.13 -0.82 17.86
N LYS A 59 5.90 -1.87 18.20
CA LYS A 59 6.96 -2.39 17.32
C LYS A 59 6.42 -3.28 16.19
N ARG A 60 5.13 -3.62 16.24
CA ARG A 60 4.46 -4.54 15.32
C ARG A 60 3.24 -3.90 14.66
N MET A 61 3.31 -2.61 14.35
CA MET A 61 2.22 -1.89 13.66
C MET A 61 2.26 -2.12 12.15
N GLY A 62 1.09 -2.41 11.58
CA GLY A 62 0.86 -2.39 10.13
C GLY A 62 -0.08 -1.26 9.75
N ALA A 63 0.02 -0.79 8.50
CA ALA A 63 -0.92 0.16 7.91
C ALA A 63 -1.62 -0.49 6.71
N GLN A 64 -2.93 -0.31 6.59
CA GLN A 64 -3.68 -0.71 5.41
C GLN A 64 -4.73 0.35 5.08
N GLY A 65 -4.94 0.58 3.78
CA GLY A 65 -6.02 1.43 3.33
C GLY A 65 -6.21 1.36 1.82
N GLN A 66 -7.41 1.74 1.38
CA GLN A 66 -7.81 1.77 -0.02
C GLN A 66 -8.09 3.21 -0.51
N SER A 67 -7.89 3.48 -1.80
CA SER A 67 -8.17 4.77 -2.43
C SER A 67 -7.38 5.91 -1.78
N PHE A 68 -8.04 6.91 -1.19
CA PHE A 68 -7.37 7.94 -0.40
C PHE A 68 -6.62 7.38 0.82
N GLY A 69 -7.13 6.30 1.43
CA GLY A 69 -6.41 5.52 2.44
C GLY A 69 -5.22 4.74 1.86
N GLY A 70 -5.28 4.35 0.58
CA GLY A 70 -4.16 3.78 -0.16
C GLY A 70 -3.05 4.82 -0.37
N TYR A 71 -3.41 6.04 -0.76
CA TYR A 71 -2.47 7.16 -0.75
C TYR A 71 -1.87 7.39 0.64
N ALA A 72 -2.70 7.43 1.69
CA ALA A 72 -2.19 7.59 3.05
C ALA A 72 -1.23 6.46 3.44
N THR A 73 -1.49 5.24 2.99
CA THR A 73 -0.60 4.09 3.19
C THR A 73 0.72 4.25 2.42
N ASN A 74 0.68 4.78 1.19
CA ASN A 74 1.88 5.13 0.42
C ASN A 74 2.70 6.24 1.12
N VAL A 75 2.04 7.26 1.68
CA VAL A 75 2.68 8.30 2.50
C VAL A 75 3.30 7.69 3.76
N ILE A 76 2.58 6.84 4.48
CA ILE A 76 3.08 6.13 5.66
C ILE A 76 4.33 5.34 5.32
N ALA A 77 4.31 4.58 4.23
CA ALA A 77 5.41 3.71 3.82
C ALA A 77 6.67 4.50 3.44
N THR A 78 6.50 5.65 2.76
CA THR A 78 7.61 6.47 2.25
C THR A 78 8.06 7.58 3.20
N GLY A 79 7.22 7.99 4.15
CA GLY A 79 7.41 9.18 4.98
C GLY A 79 7.63 8.90 6.46
N THR A 80 7.46 7.66 6.91
CA THR A 80 7.58 7.30 8.32
C THR A 80 8.44 6.05 8.53
N THR A 81 8.80 5.79 9.78
CA THR A 81 9.52 4.58 10.19
C THR A 81 8.85 3.84 11.34
N VAL A 82 7.65 4.27 11.77
CA VAL A 82 6.95 3.70 12.93
C VAL A 82 6.19 2.42 12.57
N PHE A 83 5.88 2.20 11.28
CA PHE A 83 5.20 0.99 10.81
C PHE A 83 6.20 -0.06 10.35
N LYS A 84 5.90 -1.31 10.68
CA LYS A 84 6.74 -2.47 10.34
C LYS A 84 6.47 -2.99 8.92
N ALA A 85 5.24 -2.81 8.42
CA ALA A 85 4.83 -3.13 7.06
C ALA A 85 3.56 -2.35 6.68
N ALA A 86 3.31 -2.19 5.39
CA ALA A 86 2.15 -1.48 4.86
C ALA A 86 1.51 -2.24 3.70
N CYS A 87 0.20 -2.13 3.52
CA CYS A 87 -0.55 -2.71 2.41
C CYS A 87 -1.50 -1.65 1.84
N GLU A 88 -1.25 -1.16 0.63
CA GLU A 88 -2.14 -0.22 -0.02
C GLU A 88 -3.02 -0.92 -1.05
N MET A 89 -4.20 -0.36 -1.30
CA MET A 89 -5.02 -0.73 -2.44
C MET A 89 -5.50 0.50 -3.19
N ALA A 90 -5.41 0.49 -4.52
CA ALA A 90 -5.89 1.57 -5.37
C ALA A 90 -5.38 2.98 -4.95
N GLY A 91 -4.17 3.06 -4.41
CA GLY A 91 -3.60 4.30 -3.89
C GLY A 91 -2.87 5.11 -4.96
N PRO A 92 -3.21 6.40 -5.17
CA PRO A 92 -2.40 7.26 -6.02
C PRO A 92 -1.03 7.54 -5.38
N THR A 93 -0.03 7.79 -6.23
CA THR A 93 1.38 7.91 -5.85
C THR A 93 2.08 9.12 -6.47
N ASP A 94 1.69 9.51 -7.69
CA ASP A 94 2.18 10.68 -8.40
C ASP A 94 0.99 11.60 -8.64
N ILE A 95 0.94 12.68 -7.84
CA ILE A 95 -0.15 13.64 -7.88
C ILE A 95 -0.07 14.53 -9.13
N ILE A 96 1.11 14.63 -9.77
CA ILE A 96 1.26 15.34 -11.06
C ILE A 96 0.54 14.55 -12.14
N SER A 97 0.82 13.24 -12.26
CA SER A 97 0.16 12.40 -13.26
C SER A 97 -1.32 12.16 -12.92
N GLU A 98 -1.69 12.07 -11.64
CA GLU A 98 -3.10 12.03 -11.19
C GLU A 98 -3.84 13.30 -11.64
N TYR A 99 -3.27 14.49 -11.43
CA TYR A 99 -3.86 15.77 -11.83
C TYR A 99 -4.17 15.85 -13.33
N GLY A 100 -3.27 15.33 -14.16
CA GLY A 100 -3.39 15.31 -15.61
C GLY A 100 -4.30 14.21 -16.16
N SER A 101 -4.89 13.37 -15.31
CA SER A 101 -5.65 12.19 -15.74
C SER A 101 -7.16 12.43 -15.86
N ILE A 102 -7.81 11.58 -16.65
CA ILE A 102 -9.27 11.51 -16.82
C ILE A 102 -9.75 10.16 -16.29
N ARG A 103 -10.78 10.19 -15.45
CA ARG A 103 -11.47 8.98 -14.95
C ARG A 103 -12.23 8.29 -16.09
N PHE A 104 -12.53 7.00 -15.97
CA PHE A 104 -13.25 6.28 -17.03
C PHE A 104 -14.65 6.87 -17.34
N GLY A 105 -15.24 7.63 -16.41
CA GLY A 105 -16.46 8.41 -16.63
C GLY A 105 -16.29 9.74 -17.39
N GLY A 106 -15.08 10.05 -17.86
CA GLY A 106 -14.78 11.29 -18.60
C GLY A 106 -14.54 12.52 -17.72
N SER A 107 -14.62 12.39 -16.39
CA SER A 107 -14.36 13.49 -15.46
C SER A 107 -12.86 13.69 -15.21
N SER A 108 -12.47 14.96 -15.11
CA SER A 108 -11.11 15.37 -14.74
C SER A 108 -10.80 15.02 -13.28
N ASN A 109 -9.56 14.59 -13.00
CA ASN A 109 -9.07 14.38 -11.64
C ASN A 109 -8.58 15.66 -10.94
N GLN A 110 -8.56 16.80 -11.61
CA GLN A 110 -8.05 18.06 -11.07
C GLN A 110 -8.78 18.51 -9.79
N MET A 111 -10.10 18.30 -9.72
CA MET A 111 -10.88 18.70 -8.53
C MET A 111 -10.43 17.97 -7.26
N SER A 112 -9.99 16.71 -7.37
CA SER A 112 -9.44 15.94 -6.26
C SER A 112 -8.16 16.56 -5.70
N ALA A 113 -7.36 17.20 -6.57
CA ALA A 113 -6.15 17.92 -6.21
C ALA A 113 -6.43 19.32 -5.65
N ASP A 114 -7.27 20.11 -6.33
CA ASP A 114 -7.48 21.53 -6.04
C ASP A 114 -8.13 21.75 -4.66
N ILE A 115 -9.30 21.15 -4.45
CA ILE A 115 -10.14 21.36 -3.26
C ILE A 115 -10.66 20.06 -2.64
N GLY A 116 -10.44 18.92 -3.30
CA GLY A 116 -10.83 17.61 -2.82
C GLY A 116 -9.84 17.03 -1.80
N GLN A 117 -9.72 15.70 -1.80
CA GLN A 117 -8.99 14.98 -0.76
C GLN A 117 -7.50 15.34 -0.69
N ARG A 118 -6.84 15.77 -1.78
CA ARG A 118 -5.45 16.24 -1.72
C ARG A 118 -5.34 17.66 -1.20
N ASN A 119 -6.36 18.50 -1.38
CA ASN A 119 -6.44 19.87 -0.85
C ASN A 119 -5.17 20.71 -1.13
N LEU A 120 -4.61 20.65 -2.33
CA LEU A 120 -3.36 21.34 -2.69
C LEU A 120 -3.55 22.85 -2.84
N ARG A 121 -4.70 23.29 -3.38
CA ARG A 121 -5.07 24.70 -3.59
C ARG A 121 -4.11 25.53 -4.45
N VAL A 122 -3.30 24.88 -5.27
CA VAL A 122 -2.34 25.48 -6.19
C VAL A 122 -2.27 24.66 -7.47
N PHE A 123 -1.76 25.25 -8.56
CA PHE A 123 -1.61 24.57 -9.84
C PHE A 123 -0.19 24.05 -10.07
N PRO A 124 -0.01 22.92 -10.80
CA PRO A 124 1.30 22.27 -10.92
C PRO A 124 2.30 23.05 -11.77
N TRP A 125 1.85 23.95 -12.65
CA TRP A 125 2.74 24.83 -13.44
C TRP A 125 3.17 26.09 -12.67
N GLU A 126 2.51 26.43 -11.57
CA GLU A 126 2.89 27.56 -10.70
C GLU A 126 3.70 27.08 -9.50
N HIS A 127 3.32 25.93 -8.94
CA HIS A 127 3.87 25.36 -7.71
C HIS A 127 4.17 23.86 -7.86
N PRO A 128 5.05 23.45 -8.80
CA PRO A 128 5.39 22.04 -9.02
C PRO A 128 5.94 21.35 -7.76
N GLU A 129 6.63 22.10 -6.90
CA GLU A 129 7.16 21.62 -5.63
C GLU A 129 6.07 21.06 -4.70
N VAL A 130 4.89 21.68 -4.65
CA VAL A 130 3.78 21.22 -3.79
C VAL A 130 3.27 19.86 -4.24
N PHE A 131 3.21 19.63 -5.56
CA PHE A 131 2.80 18.33 -6.11
C PHE A 131 3.85 17.26 -5.85
N ILE A 132 5.14 17.58 -6.01
CA ILE A 132 6.25 16.66 -5.72
C ILE A 132 6.27 16.30 -4.23
N GLU A 133 6.16 17.29 -3.34
CA GLU A 133 6.14 17.08 -1.89
C GLU A 133 4.98 16.17 -1.47
N ASN A 134 3.83 16.28 -2.13
CA ASN A 134 2.65 15.45 -1.86
C ASN A 134 2.62 14.12 -2.64
N SER A 135 3.66 13.77 -3.40
CA SER A 135 3.67 12.56 -4.23
C SER A 135 4.58 11.47 -3.64
N PRO A 136 4.04 10.40 -3.03
CA PRO A 136 4.81 9.30 -2.43
C PRO A 136 5.93 8.73 -3.30
N VAL A 137 5.76 8.66 -4.63
CA VAL A 137 6.75 8.08 -5.54
C VAL A 137 8.13 8.76 -5.45
N PHE A 138 8.17 10.08 -5.22
CA PHE A 138 9.43 10.82 -5.10
C PHE A 138 10.14 10.60 -3.75
N HIS A 139 9.46 9.98 -2.78
CA HIS A 139 9.98 9.71 -1.44
C HIS A 139 10.48 8.27 -1.27
N VAL A 140 10.38 7.43 -2.31
CA VAL A 140 10.80 6.01 -2.26
C VAL A 140 12.27 5.85 -1.84
N GLY A 141 13.15 6.78 -2.18
CA GLY A 141 14.57 6.71 -1.80
C GLY A 141 14.82 6.53 -0.29
N ARG A 142 13.98 7.15 0.55
CA ARG A 142 14.07 7.10 2.03
C ARG A 142 13.22 6.01 2.67
N MET A 143 12.38 5.32 1.90
CA MET A 143 11.49 4.24 2.38
C MET A 143 12.27 3.12 3.08
N LYS A 144 11.73 2.65 4.20
CA LYS A 144 12.23 1.47 4.96
C LYS A 144 11.15 0.43 5.20
N THR A 145 9.89 0.84 5.17
CA THR A 145 8.72 -0.01 5.41
C THR A 145 8.44 -0.86 4.17
N PRO A 146 8.37 -2.20 4.26
CA PRO A 146 7.90 -3.05 3.17
C PRO A 146 6.46 -2.71 2.79
N LEU A 147 6.15 -2.70 1.49
CA LEU A 147 4.83 -2.34 0.96
C LEU A 147 4.26 -3.41 0.04
N LEU A 148 3.05 -3.88 0.35
CA LEU A 148 2.20 -4.66 -0.54
C LEU A 148 1.29 -3.71 -1.31
N ILE A 149 1.41 -3.67 -2.64
CA ILE A 149 0.59 -2.86 -3.55
C ILE A 149 -0.49 -3.76 -4.14
N CYS A 150 -1.75 -3.33 -4.09
CA CYS A 150 -2.86 -4.02 -4.74
C CYS A 150 -3.59 -3.05 -5.67
N HIS A 151 -3.66 -3.36 -6.96
CA HIS A 151 -4.34 -2.48 -7.92
C HIS A 151 -5.00 -3.27 -9.04
N ASN A 152 -6.14 -2.78 -9.50
CA ASN A 152 -6.96 -3.47 -10.49
C ASN A 152 -6.82 -2.80 -11.86
N GLN A 153 -6.81 -3.60 -12.94
CA GLN A 153 -6.56 -3.06 -14.29
C GLN A 153 -7.69 -2.15 -14.78
N ASN A 154 -8.94 -2.40 -14.37
CA ASN A 154 -10.10 -1.64 -14.82
C ASN A 154 -10.54 -0.57 -13.80
N ASP A 155 -9.68 -0.18 -12.84
CA ASP A 155 -9.99 0.90 -11.91
C ASP A 155 -10.19 2.22 -12.65
N GLY A 156 -11.46 2.64 -12.75
CA GLY A 156 -11.85 3.86 -13.43
C GLY A 156 -11.68 5.13 -12.59
N GLY A 157 -11.38 5.01 -11.29
CA GLY A 157 -11.18 6.11 -10.37
C GLY A 157 -9.70 6.51 -10.25
N ILE A 158 -8.84 5.53 -9.98
CA ILE A 158 -7.39 5.69 -9.89
C ILE A 158 -6.74 4.74 -10.89
N LEU A 159 -6.13 5.29 -11.92
CA LEU A 159 -5.62 4.49 -13.03
C LEU A 159 -4.46 3.58 -12.58
N TYR A 160 -4.47 2.33 -13.06
CA TYR A 160 -3.45 1.31 -12.79
C TYR A 160 -1.98 1.76 -12.92
N PRO A 161 -1.60 2.66 -13.87
CA PRO A 161 -0.25 3.19 -13.93
C PRO A 161 0.28 3.80 -12.62
N GLN A 162 -0.58 4.32 -11.74
CA GLN A 162 -0.17 4.82 -10.41
C GLN A 162 0.52 3.72 -9.59
N ALA A 163 -0.04 2.50 -9.54
CA ALA A 163 0.60 1.38 -8.85
C ALA A 163 1.89 0.94 -9.54
N ILE A 164 1.92 0.94 -10.87
CA ILE A 164 3.11 0.58 -11.65
C ILE A 164 4.26 1.55 -11.39
N GLU A 165 4.00 2.86 -11.38
CA GLU A 165 5.00 3.90 -11.12
C GLU A 165 5.66 3.69 -9.76
N LEU A 166 4.85 3.48 -8.70
CA LEU A 166 5.37 3.23 -7.35
C LEU A 166 6.16 1.92 -7.28
N PHE A 167 5.61 0.83 -7.81
CA PHE A 167 6.26 -0.49 -7.79
C PHE A 167 7.59 -0.47 -8.54
N MET A 168 7.65 0.19 -9.69
CA MET A 168 8.88 0.31 -10.49
C MET A 168 9.92 1.20 -9.81
N ALA A 169 9.50 2.31 -9.19
CA ALA A 169 10.38 3.15 -8.38
C ALA A 169 10.98 2.35 -7.21
N MET A 170 10.15 1.58 -6.49
CA MET A 170 10.60 0.71 -5.40
C MET A 170 11.58 -0.36 -5.89
N ARG A 171 11.26 -1.04 -7.00
CA ARG A 171 12.15 -2.02 -7.64
C ARG A 171 13.52 -1.41 -7.92
N ARG A 172 13.54 -0.25 -8.59
CA ARG A 172 14.78 0.43 -8.98
C ARG A 172 15.60 0.88 -7.77
N ALA A 173 14.94 1.30 -6.70
CA ALA A 173 15.57 1.70 -5.45
C ALA A 173 15.94 0.52 -4.52
N GLY A 174 15.71 -0.73 -4.94
CA GLY A 174 15.98 -1.93 -4.14
C GLY A 174 15.15 -2.01 -2.86
N LYS A 175 13.94 -1.45 -2.86
CA LYS A 175 13.03 -1.45 -1.71
C LYS A 175 12.16 -2.72 -1.71
N PRO A 176 11.86 -3.31 -0.54
CA PRO A 176 11.00 -4.49 -0.46
C PRO A 176 9.55 -4.12 -0.83
N GLY A 177 9.03 -4.70 -1.90
CA GLY A 177 7.65 -4.51 -2.32
C GLY A 177 7.11 -5.61 -3.20
N TRP A 178 5.78 -5.73 -3.20
CA TRP A 178 5.03 -6.69 -3.99
C TRP A 178 3.89 -5.98 -4.69
N LEU A 179 3.52 -6.48 -5.86
CA LEU A 179 2.37 -6.01 -6.64
C LEU A 179 1.40 -7.16 -6.82
N LEU A 180 0.19 -6.98 -6.31
CA LEU A 180 -0.98 -7.79 -6.62
C LEU A 180 -1.82 -7.04 -7.64
N GLU A 181 -2.24 -7.76 -8.66
CA GLU A 181 -2.98 -7.20 -9.78
C GLU A 181 -4.19 -8.07 -10.05
N TYR A 182 -5.37 -7.48 -10.20
CA TYR A 182 -6.58 -8.20 -10.62
C TYR A 182 -7.13 -7.63 -11.94
N ASP A 183 -7.13 -8.46 -12.98
CA ASP A 183 -7.29 -8.02 -14.37
C ASP A 183 -8.70 -7.52 -14.71
N LYS A 184 -9.72 -8.00 -13.98
CA LYS A 184 -11.13 -7.75 -14.33
C LYS A 184 -11.88 -6.90 -13.31
N GLU A 185 -11.22 -6.56 -12.21
CA GLU A 185 -11.81 -5.80 -11.11
C GLU A 185 -11.73 -4.29 -11.39
N ASP A 186 -12.64 -3.52 -10.79
CA ASP A 186 -12.68 -2.05 -10.86
C ASP A 186 -12.03 -1.46 -9.59
N HIS A 187 -12.52 -0.36 -9.03
CA HIS A 187 -11.92 0.31 -7.87
C HIS A 187 -11.87 -0.54 -6.58
N ALA A 188 -12.67 -1.62 -6.52
CA ALA A 188 -12.69 -2.62 -5.45
C ALA A 188 -12.71 -4.04 -6.03
N LEU A 189 -12.53 -5.05 -5.18
CA LEU A 189 -12.69 -6.46 -5.55
C LEU A 189 -14.14 -6.89 -5.34
N TYR A 190 -14.78 -7.39 -6.40
CA TYR A 190 -16.17 -7.85 -6.39
C TYR A 190 -16.29 -9.37 -6.51
N GLU A 191 -15.39 -10.01 -7.26
CA GLU A 191 -15.40 -11.46 -7.40
C GLU A 191 -14.92 -12.11 -6.12
N GLU A 192 -15.74 -13.00 -5.54
CA GLU A 192 -15.45 -13.67 -4.27
C GLU A 192 -14.06 -14.31 -4.26
N ARG A 193 -13.67 -14.97 -5.35
CA ARG A 193 -12.34 -15.59 -5.48
C ARG A 193 -11.18 -14.60 -5.30
N ASN A 194 -11.34 -13.36 -5.78
CA ASN A 194 -10.32 -12.32 -5.69
C ASN A 194 -10.30 -11.73 -4.27
N GLN A 195 -11.47 -11.58 -3.65
CA GLN A 195 -11.57 -11.18 -2.24
C GLN A 195 -10.93 -12.23 -1.31
N ILE A 196 -11.10 -13.52 -1.59
CA ILE A 196 -10.43 -14.62 -0.87
C ILE A 196 -8.91 -14.53 -1.06
N ASP A 197 -8.43 -14.43 -2.31
CA ASP A 197 -6.98 -14.34 -2.59
C ASP A 197 -6.36 -13.13 -1.89
N PHE A 198 -6.99 -11.95 -1.99
CA PHE A 198 -6.51 -10.74 -1.31
C PHE A 198 -6.50 -10.89 0.21
N THR A 199 -7.59 -11.39 0.80
CA THR A 199 -7.68 -11.61 2.25
C THR A 199 -6.53 -12.49 2.75
N LEU A 200 -6.26 -13.60 2.07
CA LEU A 200 -5.21 -14.53 2.44
C LEU A 200 -3.81 -13.93 2.27
N ARG A 201 -3.57 -13.18 1.18
CA ARG A 201 -2.27 -12.52 0.96
C ARG A 201 -2.00 -11.44 1.99
N VAL A 202 -2.98 -10.61 2.33
CA VAL A 202 -2.84 -9.57 3.37
C VAL A 202 -2.62 -10.22 4.75
N GLU A 203 -3.34 -11.29 5.07
CA GLU A 203 -3.11 -12.07 6.30
C GLU A 203 -1.68 -12.63 6.35
N GLN A 204 -1.21 -13.26 5.28
CA GLN A 204 0.15 -13.84 5.24
C GLN A 204 1.23 -12.75 5.31
N PHE A 205 1.02 -11.63 4.62
CA PHE A 205 1.92 -10.49 4.62
C PHE A 205 2.09 -9.89 6.02
N PHE A 206 0.98 -9.57 6.70
CA PHE A 206 1.04 -9.08 8.08
C PHE A 206 1.42 -10.17 9.07
N GLY A 207 1.07 -11.43 8.82
CA GLY A 207 1.51 -12.57 9.64
C GLY A 207 3.03 -12.68 9.65
N HIS A 208 3.66 -12.53 8.49
CA HIS A 208 5.12 -12.52 8.36
C HIS A 208 5.74 -11.31 9.09
N TYR A 209 5.33 -10.09 8.73
CA TYR A 209 5.99 -8.88 9.21
C TYR A 209 5.68 -8.49 10.65
N LEU A 210 4.44 -8.74 11.11
CA LEU A 210 3.98 -8.30 12.42
C LEU A 210 4.02 -9.44 13.44
N LYS A 211 3.81 -10.69 13.03
CA LYS A 211 3.79 -11.86 13.95
C LYS A 211 5.01 -12.77 13.84
N GLY A 212 5.90 -12.52 12.88
CA GLY A 212 7.11 -13.34 12.67
C GLY A 212 6.83 -14.71 12.06
N ALA A 213 5.67 -14.90 11.42
CA ALA A 213 5.39 -16.14 10.69
C ALA A 213 6.39 -16.34 9.53
N PRO A 214 6.65 -17.59 9.09
CA PRO A 214 7.42 -17.83 7.87
C PRO A 214 6.78 -17.14 6.67
N ALA A 215 7.61 -16.65 5.74
CA ALA A 215 7.11 -16.01 4.53
C ALA A 215 6.48 -17.07 3.58
N PRO A 216 5.36 -16.77 2.91
CA PRO A 216 4.81 -17.62 1.86
C PRO A 216 5.66 -17.55 0.58
N VAL A 217 5.57 -18.59 -0.25
CA VAL A 217 6.32 -18.71 -1.51
C VAL A 217 6.06 -17.53 -2.46
N TRP A 218 4.83 -17.01 -2.52
CA TRP A 218 4.54 -15.86 -3.38
C TRP A 218 5.31 -14.60 -2.97
N MET A 219 5.69 -14.46 -1.69
CA MET A 219 6.51 -13.33 -1.23
C MET A 219 7.99 -13.51 -1.57
N THR A 220 8.50 -14.74 -1.48
CA THR A 220 9.95 -15.02 -1.59
C THR A 220 10.42 -15.31 -3.00
N LYS A 221 9.54 -15.85 -3.85
CA LYS A 221 9.86 -16.27 -5.24
C LYS A 221 9.03 -15.54 -6.30
N GLY A 222 7.94 -14.88 -5.90
CA GLY A 222 6.96 -14.33 -6.84
C GLY A 222 6.17 -15.43 -7.55
N ILE A 223 5.22 -15.00 -8.40
CA ILE A 223 4.44 -15.89 -9.27
C ILE A 223 4.60 -15.34 -10.69
N ALA A 224 4.98 -16.20 -11.64
CA ALA A 224 5.10 -15.79 -13.03
C ALA A 224 3.71 -15.46 -13.60
N VAL A 225 3.63 -14.45 -14.48
CA VAL A 225 2.34 -13.97 -15.04
C VAL A 225 1.52 -15.10 -15.67
N LYS A 226 2.17 -16.02 -16.39
CA LYS A 226 1.52 -17.19 -17.01
C LYS A 226 0.88 -18.17 -16.02
N ASP A 227 1.32 -18.14 -14.76
CA ASP A 227 0.91 -19.07 -13.70
C ASP A 227 -0.03 -18.41 -12.68
N LYS A 228 -0.36 -17.11 -12.86
CA LYS A 228 -1.16 -16.28 -11.94
C LYS A 228 -2.55 -16.87 -11.60
N THR A 229 -3.13 -17.68 -12.49
CA THR A 229 -4.45 -18.31 -12.29
C THR A 229 -4.38 -19.78 -11.86
N THR A 230 -3.19 -20.38 -11.86
CA THR A 230 -3.00 -21.82 -11.61
C THR A 230 -2.15 -22.09 -10.37
N VAL A 231 -1.37 -21.12 -9.90
CA VAL A 231 -0.48 -21.25 -8.75
C VAL A 231 -0.78 -20.13 -7.75
N SER A 232 -1.22 -20.49 -6.53
CA SER A 232 -1.50 -19.51 -5.48
C SER A 232 -0.24 -19.00 -4.75
N GLY A 233 0.76 -19.88 -4.58
CA GLY A 233 1.98 -19.60 -3.82
C GLY A 233 1.77 -19.45 -2.30
N PHE A 234 0.63 -19.89 -1.76
CA PHE A 234 0.29 -19.73 -0.34
C PHE A 234 1.07 -20.64 0.62
N SER A 235 1.73 -21.69 0.12
CA SER A 235 2.58 -22.54 0.96
C SER A 235 3.71 -21.73 1.59
N LEU A 236 4.06 -22.06 2.84
CA LEU A 236 5.19 -21.44 3.53
C LEU A 236 6.51 -21.85 2.87
N ASP A 237 7.43 -20.90 2.74
CA ASP A 237 8.79 -21.16 2.25
C ASP A 237 9.71 -21.45 3.44
N ALA A 238 9.77 -22.72 3.85
CA ALA A 238 10.55 -23.16 5.01
C ALA A 238 12.07 -22.89 4.88
N ALA A 239 12.57 -22.72 3.65
CA ALA A 239 13.97 -22.41 3.35
C ALA A 239 14.21 -20.93 2.98
N GLY A 240 13.14 -20.16 2.77
CA GLY A 240 13.19 -18.79 2.28
C GLY A 240 13.20 -17.75 3.39
N VAL A 241 14.20 -16.86 3.38
CA VAL A 241 14.20 -15.67 4.22
C VAL A 241 13.69 -14.50 3.37
N CYS A 242 12.54 -13.92 3.71
CA CYS A 242 12.06 -12.66 3.12
C CYS A 242 12.79 -11.46 3.73
N SER A 243 14.06 -11.29 3.37
CA SER A 243 14.93 -10.19 3.77
C SER A 243 15.61 -9.56 2.55
N PRO A 244 16.40 -8.48 2.65
CA PRO A 244 17.15 -7.97 1.51
C PRO A 244 18.05 -9.00 0.81
N SER A 245 18.38 -10.12 1.46
CA SER A 245 19.11 -11.25 0.86
C SER A 245 18.21 -12.30 0.17
N CYS A 246 16.89 -12.10 0.15
CA CYS A 246 15.92 -12.97 -0.54
C CYS A 246 16.19 -12.98 -2.06
N GLU A 247 15.84 -14.06 -2.76
CA GLU A 247 16.10 -14.15 -4.20
C GLU A 247 15.42 -13.03 -4.99
N VAL A 248 14.13 -12.79 -4.74
CA VAL A 248 13.39 -11.66 -5.34
C VAL A 248 14.12 -10.34 -5.06
N CYS A 249 14.44 -10.05 -3.81
CA CYS A 249 15.13 -8.86 -3.34
C CYS A 249 16.55 -8.69 -3.95
N ARG A 250 17.28 -9.79 -4.13
CA ARG A 250 18.61 -9.83 -4.77
C ARG A 250 18.55 -9.56 -6.26
N GLN A 251 17.56 -10.12 -6.96
CA GLN A 251 17.34 -9.82 -8.38
C GLN A 251 17.05 -8.32 -8.59
N LEU A 252 16.37 -7.66 -7.64
CA LEU A 252 16.14 -6.21 -7.69
C LEU A 252 17.44 -5.42 -7.50
N SER A 253 18.24 -5.76 -6.48
CA SER A 253 19.48 -5.02 -6.15
C SER A 253 20.63 -5.24 -7.13
N ALA A 254 20.71 -6.41 -7.79
CA ALA A 254 21.75 -6.71 -8.78
C ALA A 254 21.65 -5.84 -10.05
N THR A 255 20.46 -5.31 -10.37
CA THR A 255 20.23 -4.41 -11.52
C THR A 255 20.48 -2.93 -11.22
N GLY A 256 20.80 -2.57 -9.97
CA GLY A 256 20.97 -1.19 -9.50
C GLY A 256 22.41 -0.71 -9.33
N ARG A 257 23.43 -1.50 -9.71
CA ARG A 257 24.84 -1.08 -9.71
C ARG A 257 25.43 -1.08 -11.12
N LYS A 258 25.23 0.02 -11.83
CA LYS A 258 26.22 0.65 -12.72
C LYS A 258 26.06 2.15 -12.61
#